data_AF-A0A920RSZ0-F1
#
_entry.id   AF-A0A920RSZ0-F1
#
_cell.length_a   1.000
_cell.length_b   1.000
_cell.length_c   1.000
_cell.angle_alpha   90.00
_cell.angle_beta   90.00
_cell.angle_gamma   90.00
#
_symmetry.space_group_name_H-M   'P 1'
#
loop_
_entity.id
_entity.type
_entity.pdbx_description
1 polymer ?
#
loop_
_entity_poly.entity_id
_entity_poly.type
_entity_poly.pdbx_seq_one_letter_code
_entity_poly.pdbx_strand_id
1 'polypeptide(L)'
;MALACGLPPEEFQVEVIALTRGGPLETSLVEHDIPLTIIGKRHRIDLAALGRLKRHLDEIRPDLLHTWLFAANAYGRLARRASPSTRVIVSERCVDTWKSRWQLWLDRHLVDRTDQFLANSHSVAEFYQSAGVPAERMEVIPNGIDTRDVPVADPKTDPHIAEHRHRVRNAFDLPVDSTLVTCVGRLAPRNGSTTSCGRSNCSVITRRPPTC
;
A
#
# COMPACT_ATOMS: atom_id res chain seq x y z
N MET A 1 -0.32 12.28 1.46
CA MET A 1 -1.80 12.31 1.60
C MET A 1 -2.41 10.99 1.17
N ALA A 2 -3.51 10.52 1.79
CA ALA A 2 -4.22 9.30 1.37
C ALA A 2 -5.15 9.58 0.17
N LEU A 3 -5.34 8.62 -0.74
CA LEU A 3 -6.17 8.78 -1.95
C LEU A 3 -7.56 9.35 -1.65
N ALA A 4 -8.24 8.81 -0.62
CA ALA A 4 -9.57 9.23 -0.22
C ALA A 4 -9.67 10.73 0.08
N CYS A 5 -8.64 11.31 0.70
CA CYS A 5 -8.59 12.73 1.04
C CYS A 5 -8.26 13.63 -0.16
N GLY A 6 -7.76 13.07 -1.27
CA GLY A 6 -7.28 13.82 -2.44
C GLY A 6 -8.23 13.82 -3.63
N LEU A 7 -9.41 13.21 -3.50
CA LEU A 7 -10.43 13.24 -4.53
C LEU A 7 -11.25 14.54 -4.43
N PRO A 8 -11.58 15.18 -5.56
CA PRO A 8 -12.39 16.40 -5.57
C PRO A 8 -13.80 16.11 -5.01
N PRO A 9 -14.22 16.74 -3.89
CA PRO A 9 -15.49 16.46 -3.23
C PRO A 9 -16.70 16.86 -4.08
N GLU A 10 -16.53 17.76 -5.04
CA GLU A 10 -17.54 18.15 -6.03
C GLU A 10 -17.85 17.05 -7.06
N GLU A 11 -16.92 16.11 -7.27
CA GLU A 11 -17.07 15.00 -8.23
C GLU A 11 -17.29 13.65 -7.53
N PHE A 12 -16.74 13.46 -6.33
CA PHE A 12 -16.73 12.16 -5.65
C PHE A 12 -17.30 12.23 -4.23
N GLN A 13 -18.29 11.37 -3.97
CA GLN A 13 -18.69 11.04 -2.61
C GLN A 13 -17.87 9.85 -2.13
N VAL A 14 -17.05 10.06 -1.10
CA VAL A 14 -16.09 9.08 -0.63
C VAL A 14 -16.48 8.57 0.75
N GLU A 15 -16.49 7.24 0.91
CA GLU A 15 -16.56 6.58 2.20
C GLU A 15 -15.42 5.56 2.30
N VAL A 16 -14.82 5.44 3.49
CA VAL A 16 -13.80 4.44 3.78
C VAL A 16 -14.38 3.31 4.61
N ILE A 17 -14.12 2.07 4.19
CA ILE A 17 -14.53 0.87 4.92
C ILE A 17 -13.30 0.09 5.39
N ALA A 18 -13.17 -0.07 6.70
CA ALA A 18 -12.14 -0.90 7.31
C ALA A 18 -12.70 -2.25 7.76
N LEU A 19 -12.06 -3.35 7.35
CA LEU A 19 -12.56 -4.68 7.72
C LEU A 19 -12.43 -5.00 9.20
N THR A 20 -11.29 -4.69 9.84
CA THR A 20 -10.99 -5.17 11.20
C THR A 20 -11.03 -4.06 12.23
N ARG A 21 -10.29 -2.98 12.00
CA ARG A 21 -10.16 -1.86 12.92
C ARG A 21 -9.71 -0.60 12.19
N GLY A 22 -9.82 0.51 12.89
CA GLY A 22 -9.19 1.78 12.61
C GLY A 22 -7.69 1.76 12.41
N GLY A 23 -7.13 2.92 12.13
CA GLY A 23 -5.69 3.07 11.96
C GLY A 23 -5.19 4.52 11.96
N PRO A 24 -3.91 4.72 11.65
CA PRO A 24 -3.27 6.04 11.70
C PRO A 24 -3.87 7.11 10.79
N LEU A 25 -4.71 6.70 9.83
CA LEU A 25 -5.35 7.61 8.87
C LEU A 25 -6.69 8.16 9.37
N GLU A 26 -7.22 7.69 10.51
CA GLU A 26 -8.54 8.12 11.02
C GLU A 26 -8.63 9.62 11.20
N THR A 27 -7.62 10.24 11.80
CA THR A 27 -7.57 11.70 12.00
C THR A 27 -7.71 12.43 10.68
N SER A 28 -6.97 12.02 9.65
CA SER A 28 -7.06 12.64 8.33
C SER A 28 -8.42 12.44 7.67
N LEU A 29 -9.09 11.30 7.89
CA LEU A 29 -10.45 11.09 7.36
C LEU A 29 -11.45 12.03 8.03
N VAL A 30 -11.37 12.19 9.35
CA VAL A 30 -12.22 13.12 10.12
C VAL A 30 -11.97 14.57 9.69
N GLU A 31 -10.72 14.97 9.51
CA GLU A 31 -10.35 16.32 9.04
C GLU A 31 -10.90 16.66 7.65
N HIS A 32 -11.21 15.65 6.83
CA HIS A 32 -11.76 15.82 5.47
C HIS A 32 -13.25 15.45 5.40
N ASP A 33 -13.92 15.28 6.54
CA ASP A 33 -15.33 14.88 6.64
C ASP A 33 -15.67 13.56 5.89
N ILE A 34 -14.71 12.64 5.81
CA ILE A 34 -14.86 11.35 5.13
C ILE A 34 -15.36 10.30 6.15
N PRO A 35 -16.53 9.69 5.94
CA PRO A 35 -17.04 8.65 6.83
C PRO A 35 -16.14 7.42 6.85
N LEU A 36 -15.96 6.85 8.04
CA LEU A 36 -15.25 5.59 8.26
C LEU A 36 -16.18 4.55 8.88
N THR A 37 -16.44 3.48 8.14
CA THR A 37 -17.20 2.32 8.63
C THR A 37 -16.27 1.16 8.98
N ILE A 38 -16.37 0.62 10.20
CA ILE A 38 -15.63 -0.56 10.64
C ILE A 38 -16.53 -1.80 10.64
N ILE A 39 -16.26 -2.76 9.76
CA ILE A 39 -17.06 -4.00 9.63
C ILE A 39 -16.87 -4.97 10.81
N GLY A 40 -15.72 -4.92 11.48
CA GLY A 40 -15.43 -5.73 12.67
C GLY A 40 -15.20 -7.21 12.39
N LYS A 41 -14.37 -7.54 11.39
CA LYS A 41 -13.91 -8.90 11.07
C LYS A 41 -12.99 -9.43 12.17
N ARG A 42 -13.34 -10.59 12.75
CA ARG A 42 -12.65 -11.20 13.91
C ARG A 42 -11.79 -12.41 13.56
N HIS A 43 -12.19 -13.18 12.54
CA HIS A 43 -11.52 -14.43 12.17
C HIS A 43 -10.87 -14.35 10.79
N ARG A 44 -10.00 -15.32 10.45
CA ARG A 44 -9.35 -15.38 9.13
C ARG A 44 -10.39 -15.44 8.00
N ILE A 45 -11.37 -16.30 8.16
CA ILE A 45 -12.59 -16.40 7.35
C ILE A 45 -13.75 -16.13 8.29
N ASP A 46 -14.50 -15.07 8.03
CA ASP A 46 -15.57 -14.54 8.86
C ASP A 46 -16.76 -14.20 7.95
N LEU A 47 -17.71 -15.14 7.87
CA LEU A 47 -18.89 -15.00 7.01
C LEU A 47 -19.86 -13.95 7.56
N ALA A 48 -19.87 -13.72 8.88
CA ALA A 48 -20.68 -12.68 9.48
C ALA A 48 -20.18 -11.29 9.07
N ALA A 49 -18.86 -11.08 9.05
CA ALA A 49 -18.26 -9.85 8.51
C ALA A 49 -18.58 -9.67 7.01
N LEU A 50 -18.59 -10.75 6.22
CA LEU A 50 -18.98 -10.67 4.82
C LEU A 50 -20.46 -10.27 4.67
N GLY A 51 -21.36 -10.81 5.51
CA GLY A 51 -22.76 -10.42 5.53
C GLY A 51 -22.97 -8.95 5.90
N ARG A 52 -22.24 -8.45 6.91
CA ARG A 52 -22.26 -7.02 7.28
C ARG A 52 -21.76 -6.13 6.15
N LEU A 53 -20.65 -6.50 5.49
CA LEU A 53 -20.15 -5.76 4.33
C LEU A 53 -21.16 -5.74 3.19
N LYS A 54 -21.79 -6.88 2.88
CA LYS A 54 -22.82 -6.95 1.82
C LYS A 54 -24.00 -6.02 2.11
N ARG A 55 -24.51 -6.05 3.35
CA ARG A 55 -25.61 -5.17 3.75
C ARG A 55 -25.21 -3.69 3.64
N HIS A 56 -24.02 -3.33 4.11
CA HIS A 56 -23.52 -1.96 4.01
C HIS A 56 -23.43 -1.50 2.55
N LEU A 57 -22.90 -2.33 1.65
CA LEU A 57 -22.81 -2.01 0.23
C LEU A 57 -24.18 -1.94 -0.47
N ASP A 58 -25.16 -2.73 -0.01
CA ASP A 58 -26.54 -2.68 -0.50
C ASP A 58 -27.27 -1.42 -0.02
N GLU A 59 -26.91 -0.90 1.16
CA GLU A 59 -27.45 0.36 1.69
C GLU A 59 -26.88 1.58 0.95
N ILE A 60 -25.55 1.66 0.80
CA ILE A 60 -24.91 2.84 0.18
C ILE A 60 -24.88 2.79 -1.35
N ARG A 61 -25.03 1.60 -1.96
CA ARG A 61 -25.05 1.36 -3.42
C ARG A 61 -23.98 2.14 -4.20
N PRO A 62 -22.68 1.89 -3.93
CA PRO A 62 -21.63 2.72 -4.50
C PRO A 62 -21.45 2.41 -5.99
N ASP A 63 -21.14 3.41 -6.80
CA ASP A 63 -20.79 3.19 -8.22
C ASP A 63 -19.47 2.44 -8.37
N LEU A 64 -18.54 2.67 -7.42
CA LEU A 64 -17.19 2.13 -7.41
C LEU A 64 -16.81 1.58 -6.03
N LEU A 65 -16.30 0.36 -6.00
CA LEU A 65 -15.67 -0.26 -4.84
C LEU A 65 -14.19 -0.47 -5.10
N HIS A 66 -13.35 0.35 -4.48
CA HIS A 66 -11.89 0.23 -4.54
C HIS A 66 -11.38 -0.50 -3.30
N THR A 67 -10.61 -1.58 -3.49
CA THR A 67 -10.11 -2.43 -2.41
C THR A 67 -8.58 -2.51 -2.40
N TRP A 68 -8.01 -2.63 -1.19
CA TRP A 68 -6.57 -2.80 -0.97
C TRP A 68 -6.30 -3.95 -0.01
N LEU A 69 -5.20 -4.67 -0.25
CA LEU A 69 -4.77 -5.85 0.51
C LEU A 69 -5.68 -7.07 0.30
N PHE A 70 -5.06 -8.25 0.35
CA PHE A 70 -5.74 -9.52 0.06
C PHE A 70 -7.11 -9.70 0.75
N ALA A 71 -7.20 -9.40 2.06
CA ALA A 71 -8.45 -9.61 2.80
C ALA A 71 -9.58 -8.70 2.30
N ALA A 72 -9.31 -7.41 2.06
CA ALA A 72 -10.33 -6.50 1.53
C ALA A 72 -10.64 -6.83 0.08
N ASN A 73 -9.63 -7.18 -0.72
CA ASN A 73 -9.80 -7.59 -2.11
C ASN A 73 -10.73 -8.82 -2.21
N ALA A 74 -10.50 -9.84 -1.39
CA ALA A 74 -11.35 -11.03 -1.35
C ALA A 74 -12.79 -10.69 -0.88
N TYR A 75 -12.93 -9.98 0.24
CA TYR A 75 -14.24 -9.65 0.80
C TYR A 75 -15.05 -8.72 -0.10
N GLY A 76 -14.44 -7.68 -0.67
CA GLY A 76 -15.11 -6.75 -1.58
C GLY A 76 -15.59 -7.44 -2.85
N ARG A 77 -14.76 -8.27 -3.49
CA ARG A 77 -15.16 -9.06 -4.66
C ARG A 77 -16.28 -10.06 -4.36
N LEU A 78 -16.27 -10.67 -3.18
CA LEU A 78 -17.35 -11.56 -2.72
C LEU A 78 -18.62 -10.77 -2.38
N ALA A 79 -18.48 -9.55 -1.88
CA ALA A 79 -19.57 -8.67 -1.51
C ALA A 79 -20.19 -7.95 -2.73
N ARG A 80 -19.49 -7.87 -3.88
CA ARG A 80 -20.02 -7.36 -5.16
C ARG A 80 -21.39 -7.93 -5.53
N ARG A 81 -21.67 -9.19 -5.18
CA ARG A 81 -22.98 -9.82 -5.44
C ARG A 81 -24.13 -9.10 -4.73
N ALA A 82 -23.81 -8.37 -3.66
CA ALA A 82 -24.58 -7.33 -2.97
C ALA A 82 -25.12 -6.23 -3.88
N SER A 83 -24.23 -5.68 -4.70
CA SER A 83 -24.47 -4.51 -5.54
C SER A 83 -23.90 -4.77 -6.95
N PRO A 84 -24.70 -5.42 -7.83
CA PRO A 84 -24.21 -5.89 -9.13
C PRO A 84 -23.75 -4.78 -10.09
N SER A 85 -24.30 -3.57 -9.93
CA SER A 85 -23.93 -2.38 -10.72
C SER A 85 -22.60 -1.75 -10.30
N THR A 86 -22.11 -2.05 -9.09
CA THR A 86 -20.85 -1.51 -8.59
C THR A 86 -19.67 -2.07 -9.37
N ARG A 87 -18.84 -1.17 -9.90
CA ARG A 87 -17.53 -1.49 -10.47
C ARG A 87 -16.54 -1.82 -9.36
N VAL A 88 -15.74 -2.86 -9.53
CA VAL A 88 -14.77 -3.29 -8.51
C VAL A 88 -13.35 -3.10 -9.01
N ILE A 89 -12.61 -2.23 -8.33
CA ILE A 89 -11.18 -2.03 -8.54
C ILE A 89 -10.41 -2.69 -7.39
N VAL A 90 -9.44 -3.52 -7.76
CA VAL A 90 -8.53 -4.18 -6.81
C VAL A 90 -7.17 -3.54 -6.94
N SER A 91 -6.56 -3.16 -5.82
CA SER A 91 -5.18 -2.69 -5.79
C SER A 91 -4.27 -3.62 -5.00
N GLU A 92 -3.26 -4.14 -5.68
CA GLU A 92 -2.18 -4.91 -5.08
C GLU A 92 -0.88 -4.09 -5.08
N ARG A 93 -0.28 -3.97 -3.90
CA ARG A 93 0.89 -3.10 -3.66
C ARG A 93 2.18 -3.85 -3.34
N CYS A 94 2.11 -5.18 -3.27
CA CYS A 94 3.25 -6.02 -2.94
C CYS A 94 3.11 -7.36 -3.67
N VAL A 95 4.24 -7.91 -4.07
CA VAL A 95 4.31 -9.34 -4.38
C VAL A 95 4.16 -10.05 -3.04
N ASP A 96 3.00 -10.64 -2.81
CA ASP A 96 2.79 -11.43 -1.60
C ASP A 96 3.47 -12.79 -1.78
N THR A 97 4.78 -12.84 -1.61
CA THR A 97 5.57 -14.09 -1.64
C THR A 97 5.15 -15.06 -0.54
N TRP A 98 4.41 -14.59 0.46
CA TRP A 98 3.78 -15.35 1.55
C TRP A 98 2.35 -15.81 1.23
N LYS A 99 1.75 -15.45 0.09
CA LYS A 99 0.41 -15.93 -0.27
C LYS A 99 0.45 -17.45 -0.43
N SER A 100 -0.38 -18.13 0.35
CA SER A 100 -0.60 -19.57 0.22
C SER A 100 -1.25 -19.88 -1.12
N ARG A 101 -1.01 -21.07 -1.68
CA ARG A 101 -1.60 -21.51 -2.97
C ARG A 101 -3.12 -21.33 -3.05
N TRP A 102 -3.83 -21.50 -1.92
CA TRP A 102 -5.28 -21.28 -1.85
C TRP A 102 -5.69 -19.81 -2.01
N GLN A 103 -4.84 -18.86 -1.60
CA GLN A 103 -5.11 -17.42 -1.75
C GLN A 103 -4.99 -17.01 -3.21
N LEU A 104 -3.96 -17.51 -3.91
CA LEU A 104 -3.81 -17.32 -5.35
C LEU A 104 -4.94 -17.99 -6.13
N TRP A 105 -5.35 -19.19 -5.70
CA TRP A 105 -6.53 -19.85 -6.25
C TRP A 105 -7.78 -18.98 -6.05
N LEU A 106 -8.01 -18.46 -4.85
CA LEU A 106 -9.16 -17.58 -4.58
C LEU A 106 -9.10 -16.31 -5.43
N ASP A 107 -7.93 -15.68 -5.55
CA ASP A 107 -7.74 -14.49 -6.39
C ASP A 107 -8.11 -14.80 -7.84
N ARG A 108 -7.66 -15.92 -8.39
CA ARG A 108 -7.99 -16.39 -9.74
C ARG A 108 -9.50 -16.61 -9.93
N HIS A 109 -10.17 -17.24 -8.96
CA HIS A 109 -11.62 -17.47 -9.01
C HIS A 109 -12.46 -16.20 -8.80
N LEU A 110 -11.84 -15.12 -8.35
CA LEU A 110 -12.49 -13.83 -8.16
C LEU A 110 -12.18 -12.82 -9.27
N VAL A 111 -11.36 -13.19 -10.28
CA VAL A 111 -11.03 -12.33 -11.43
C VAL A 111 -12.27 -11.86 -12.17
N ASP A 112 -13.25 -12.74 -12.37
CA ASP A 112 -14.51 -12.38 -13.06
C ASP A 112 -15.36 -11.37 -12.27
N ARG A 113 -15.03 -11.16 -10.99
CA ARG A 113 -15.66 -10.16 -10.13
C ARG A 113 -14.82 -8.90 -10.00
N THR A 114 -13.75 -8.76 -10.78
CA THR A 114 -12.88 -7.59 -10.84
C THR A 114 -13.01 -6.92 -12.20
N ASP A 115 -13.35 -5.63 -12.19
CA ASP A 115 -13.41 -4.81 -13.39
C ASP A 115 -12.02 -4.28 -13.75
N GLN A 116 -11.24 -3.82 -12.75
CA GLN A 116 -9.86 -3.35 -12.94
C GLN A 116 -8.93 -3.83 -11.82
N PHE A 117 -7.71 -4.19 -12.19
CA PHE A 117 -6.64 -4.62 -11.30
C PHE A 117 -5.46 -3.66 -11.40
N LEU A 118 -5.18 -2.95 -10.31
CA LEU A 118 -4.10 -1.98 -10.22
C LEU A 118 -2.91 -2.60 -9.49
N ALA A 119 -1.75 -2.57 -10.15
CA ALA A 119 -0.47 -2.91 -9.57
C ALA A 119 0.34 -1.65 -9.34
N ASN A 120 1.13 -1.59 -8.27
CA ASN A 120 2.00 -0.44 -8.02
C ASN A 120 3.34 -0.49 -8.80
N SER A 121 3.63 -1.61 -9.46
CA SER A 121 4.87 -1.82 -10.22
C SER A 121 4.69 -2.91 -11.26
N HIS A 122 5.55 -2.92 -12.29
CA HIS A 122 5.55 -3.96 -13.31
C HIS A 122 5.82 -5.36 -12.74
N SER A 123 6.71 -5.48 -11.74
CA SER A 123 6.99 -6.78 -11.11
C SER A 123 5.78 -7.37 -10.38
N VAL A 124 4.95 -6.51 -9.75
CA VAL A 124 3.67 -6.94 -9.16
C VAL A 124 2.69 -7.34 -10.26
N ALA A 125 2.60 -6.56 -11.35
CA ALA A 125 1.75 -6.88 -12.49
C ALA A 125 2.09 -8.25 -13.10
N GLU A 126 3.37 -8.48 -13.42
CA GLU A 126 3.88 -9.73 -13.98
C GLU A 126 3.57 -10.94 -13.08
N PHE A 127 3.76 -10.78 -11.75
CA PHE A 127 3.42 -11.83 -10.80
C PHE A 127 1.95 -12.23 -10.87
N TYR A 128 1.03 -11.27 -10.84
CA TYR A 128 -0.41 -11.56 -10.88
C TYR A 128 -0.88 -12.02 -12.27
N GLN A 129 -0.23 -11.58 -13.34
CA GLN A 129 -0.45 -12.13 -14.68
C GLN A 129 -0.08 -13.62 -14.73
N SER A 130 1.09 -13.99 -14.20
CA SER A 130 1.49 -15.41 -14.10
C SER A 130 0.55 -16.24 -13.21
N ALA A 131 -0.13 -15.61 -12.25
CA ALA A 131 -1.13 -16.26 -11.40
C ALA A 131 -2.52 -16.38 -12.08
N GLY A 132 -2.70 -15.77 -13.26
CA GLY A 132 -3.90 -15.90 -14.09
C GLY A 132 -4.82 -14.69 -14.11
N VAL A 133 -4.37 -13.51 -13.69
CA VAL A 133 -5.10 -12.26 -13.90
C VAL A 133 -4.89 -11.78 -15.35
N PRO A 134 -5.93 -11.52 -16.14
CA PRO A 134 -5.82 -11.05 -17.52
C PRO A 134 -5.10 -9.70 -17.61
N ALA A 135 -4.16 -9.58 -18.55
CA ALA A 135 -3.41 -8.34 -18.78
C ALA A 135 -4.31 -7.17 -19.22
N GLU A 136 -5.40 -7.45 -19.95
CA GLU A 136 -6.39 -6.46 -20.41
C GLU A 136 -7.13 -5.74 -19.27
N ARG A 137 -7.17 -6.33 -18.07
CA ARG A 137 -7.79 -5.74 -16.88
C ARG A 137 -6.75 -5.18 -15.92
N MET A 138 -5.50 -5.11 -16.33
CA MET A 138 -4.38 -4.76 -15.46
C MET A 138 -3.77 -3.43 -15.87
N GLU A 139 -3.49 -2.61 -14.87
CA GLU A 139 -2.83 -1.33 -15.05
C GLU A 139 -1.82 -1.08 -13.94
N VAL A 140 -0.69 -0.48 -14.31
CA VAL A 140 0.38 -0.15 -13.37
C VAL A 140 0.29 1.32 -13.03
N ILE A 141 -0.03 1.62 -11.76
CA ILE A 141 -0.04 2.98 -11.22
C ILE A 141 1.01 3.05 -10.10
N PRO A 142 2.17 3.67 -10.35
CA PRO A 142 3.20 3.85 -9.33
C PRO A 142 2.65 4.58 -8.09
N ASN A 143 3.16 4.22 -6.91
CA ASN A 143 2.78 4.92 -5.69
C ASN A 143 3.20 6.39 -5.76
N GLY A 144 2.28 7.31 -5.51
CA GLY A 144 2.58 8.72 -5.32
C GLY A 144 3.24 8.97 -3.96
N ILE A 145 4.34 9.73 -3.95
CA ILE A 145 4.95 10.27 -2.74
C ILE A 145 4.71 11.76 -2.74
N ASP A 146 4.17 12.27 -1.63
CA ASP A 146 3.98 13.70 -1.45
C ASP A 146 5.33 14.35 -1.14
N THR A 147 5.85 15.13 -2.08
CA THR A 147 7.14 15.81 -1.95
C THR A 147 6.99 17.28 -1.60
N ARG A 148 5.78 17.77 -1.30
CA ARG A 148 5.56 19.19 -0.98
C ARG A 148 6.31 19.63 0.27
N ASP A 149 6.34 18.76 1.28
CA ASP A 149 6.99 19.04 2.57
C ASP A 149 8.35 18.35 2.74
N VAL A 150 8.76 17.56 1.73
CA VAL A 150 10.07 16.90 1.71
C VAL A 150 10.92 17.61 0.67
N PRO A 151 11.89 18.46 1.06
CA PRO A 151 12.79 19.05 0.10
C PRO A 151 13.56 17.93 -0.61
N VAL A 152 13.21 17.70 -1.87
CA VAL A 152 13.95 16.80 -2.74
C VAL A 152 15.22 17.54 -3.10
N ALA A 153 16.27 17.28 -2.34
CA ALA A 153 17.57 17.88 -2.58
C ALA A 153 18.14 17.28 -3.89
N ASP A 154 17.98 18.00 -5.00
CA ASP A 154 18.53 17.61 -6.29
C ASP A 154 19.96 18.17 -6.41
N PRO A 155 20.98 17.30 -6.53
CA PRO A 155 22.37 17.73 -6.62
C PRO A 155 22.68 18.69 -7.77
N LYS A 156 21.82 18.75 -8.79
CA LYS A 156 22.01 19.61 -9.97
C LYS A 156 21.39 21.00 -9.81
N THR A 157 20.41 21.14 -8.92
CA THR A 157 19.58 22.35 -8.84
C THR A 157 19.56 22.99 -7.45
N ASP A 158 19.99 22.28 -6.41
CA ASP A 158 20.09 22.80 -5.04
C ASP A 158 21.50 23.37 -4.74
N PRO A 159 21.66 24.71 -4.64
CA PRO A 159 22.94 25.33 -4.31
C PRO A 159 23.42 25.03 -2.88
N HIS A 160 22.52 24.61 -1.99
CA HIS A 160 22.81 24.28 -0.59
C HIS A 160 23.00 22.77 -0.36
N ILE A 161 23.07 21.96 -1.42
CA ILE A 161 23.20 20.50 -1.32
C ILE A 161 24.40 20.05 -0.47
N ALA A 162 25.52 20.78 -0.54
CA ALA A 162 26.72 20.49 0.24
C ALA A 162 26.48 20.68 1.74
N GLU A 163 25.81 21.77 2.13
CA GLU A 163 25.42 22.06 3.52
C GLU A 163 24.37 21.07 4.03
N HIS A 164 23.39 20.70 3.20
CA HIS A 164 22.40 19.65 3.48
C HIS A 164 23.08 18.31 3.79
N ARG A 165 24.02 17.88 2.94
CA ARG A 165 24.79 16.66 3.14
C ARG A 165 25.64 16.72 4.41
N HIS A 166 26.29 17.84 4.67
CA HIS A 166 27.13 18.02 5.85
C HIS A 166 26.29 17.94 7.14
N ARG A 167 25.14 18.61 7.17
CA ARG A 167 24.21 18.59 8.31
C ARG A 167 23.68 17.18 8.62
N VAL A 168 23.25 16.44 7.60
CA VAL A 168 22.76 15.06 7.79
C VAL A 168 23.90 14.16 8.28
N ARG A 169 25.10 14.28 7.71
CA ARG A 169 26.24 13.48 8.16
C ARG A 169 26.62 13.76 9.61
N ASN A 170 26.67 15.03 10.02
CA ASN A 170 26.94 15.39 11.42
C ASN A 170 25.84 14.90 12.37
N ALA A 171 24.57 14.98 11.97
CA ALA A 171 23.45 14.51 12.81
C ALA A 171 23.48 12.99 13.07
N PHE A 172 24.17 12.22 12.23
CA PHE A 172 24.34 10.77 12.35
C PHE A 172 25.78 10.36 12.65
N ASP A 173 26.66 11.30 13.05
CA ASP A 173 28.08 11.07 13.33
C ASP A 173 28.84 10.34 12.19
N LEU A 174 28.52 10.68 10.94
CA LEU A 174 29.08 10.06 9.74
C LEU A 174 30.27 10.87 9.19
N PRO A 175 31.39 10.24 8.81
CA PRO A 175 32.51 10.93 8.17
C PRO A 175 32.10 11.58 6.84
N VAL A 176 32.63 12.78 6.54
CA VAL A 176 32.29 13.57 5.35
C VAL A 176 32.54 12.81 4.05
N ASP A 177 33.66 12.08 3.97
CA ASP A 177 34.12 11.38 2.75
C ASP A 177 33.68 9.91 2.68
N SER A 178 32.87 9.46 3.64
CA SER A 178 32.44 8.07 3.65
C SER A 178 31.40 7.80 2.56
N THR A 179 31.58 6.67 1.86
CA THR A 179 30.53 6.14 1.00
C THR A 179 29.37 5.68 1.88
N LEU A 180 28.20 6.26 1.66
CA LEU A 180 26.99 5.97 2.40
C LEU A 180 26.13 5.00 1.60
N VAL A 181 25.91 3.80 2.13
CA VAL A 181 24.90 2.86 1.64
C VAL A 181 23.75 2.87 2.63
N THR A 182 22.54 3.19 2.16
CA THR A 182 21.33 3.25 2.99
C THR A 182 20.35 2.16 2.55
N CYS A 183 19.80 1.43 3.51
CA CYS A 183 18.70 0.50 3.29
C CYS A 183 17.50 0.95 4.13
N VAL A 184 16.36 1.18 3.46
CA VAL A 184 15.08 1.49 4.11
C VAL A 184 14.14 0.34 3.82
N GLY A 185 13.65 -0.31 4.86
CA GLY A 185 12.76 -1.46 4.75
C GLY A 185 11.93 -1.66 5.98
N ARG A 186 10.80 -2.35 5.83
CA ARG A 186 9.97 -2.75 6.97
C ARG A 186 10.73 -3.80 7.78
N LEU A 187 10.86 -3.56 9.09
CA LEU A 187 11.32 -4.58 10.03
C LEU A 187 10.26 -5.68 10.12
N ALA A 188 10.47 -6.76 9.37
CA ALA A 188 9.66 -7.97 9.42
C ALA A 188 10.57 -9.15 9.81
N PRO A 189 10.19 -9.96 10.81
CA PRO A 189 10.92 -11.18 11.09
C PRO A 189 10.84 -12.10 9.86
N ARG A 190 11.98 -12.31 9.19
CA ARG A 190 12.09 -13.30 8.12
C ARG A 190 12.77 -14.53 8.73
N ASN A 191 12.04 -15.63 8.83
CA ASN A 191 12.62 -16.88 9.31
C ASN A 191 13.74 -17.31 8.34
N GLY A 192 14.96 -17.42 8.86
CA GLY A 192 16.11 -18.00 8.15
C GLY A 192 17.09 -17.00 7.54
N SER A 193 17.71 -16.16 8.37
CA SER A 193 19.13 -15.78 8.30
C SER A 193 19.37 -14.65 9.30
N THR A 194 20.25 -14.89 10.27
CA THR A 194 20.59 -13.98 11.37
C THR A 194 21.10 -12.65 10.83
N THR A 195 20.26 -11.61 10.87
CA THR A 195 20.74 -10.23 10.98
C THR A 195 19.83 -9.52 11.96
N SER A 196 20.26 -9.52 13.22
CA SER A 196 19.64 -8.79 14.31
C SER A 196 19.75 -7.29 14.03
N CYS A 197 18.68 -6.67 13.54
CA CYS A 197 18.58 -5.22 13.46
C CYS A 197 17.46 -4.79 14.41
N GLY A 198 17.80 -4.64 15.69
CA GLY A 198 16.90 -4.10 16.71
C GLY A 198 16.80 -2.58 16.58
N ARG A 199 15.57 -2.05 16.67
CA ARG A 199 15.19 -0.63 16.75
C ARG A 199 15.75 0.26 15.63
N SER A 200 14.91 0.59 14.64
CA SER A 200 15.08 1.74 13.73
C SER A 200 16.50 2.04 13.27
N ASN A 201 17.27 1.03 12.87
CA ASN A 201 18.62 1.25 12.38
C ASN A 201 18.59 1.50 10.88
N CYS A 202 18.72 2.77 10.50
CA CYS A 202 19.34 3.13 9.23
C CYS A 202 20.75 2.52 9.26
N SER A 203 20.94 1.38 8.61
CA SER A 203 22.25 0.70 8.61
C SER A 203 23.14 1.39 7.60
N VAL A 204 23.96 2.32 8.07
CA VAL A 204 24.98 3.00 7.27
C VAL A 204 26.23 2.13 7.23
N ILE A 205 26.42 1.40 6.12
CA ILE A 205 27.66 0.65 5.91
C ILE A 205 28.64 1.58 5.20
N THR A 206 29.66 2.04 5.93
CA THR A 206 30.77 2.81 5.36
C THR A 206 31.87 1.84 4.91
N ARG A 207 32.18 1.83 3.62
CA ARG A 207 33.38 1.16 3.11
C ARG A 207 34.55 2.15 3.24
N ARG A 208 35.59 1.81 4.02
CA ARG A 208 36.84 2.60 3.99
C ARG A 208 37.47 2.49 2.60
N PRO A 209 37.97 3.59 2.01
CA PRO A 209 38.74 3.49 0.78
C PRO A 209 40.01 2.64 1.04
N PRO A 210 40.49 1.88 0.03
CA PRO A 210 41.74 1.15 0.17
C PRO A 210 42.87 2.15 0.40
N THR A 211 43.58 1.99 1.52
CA THR A 211 44.85 2.67 1.76
C THR A 211 45.83 2.24 0.68
N CYS A 212 46.30 3.19 -0.14
CA CYS A 212 47.58 3.06 -0.85
C CYS A 212 48.72 3.26 0.15
#